data_AF-R9MZV6-F1
#
_entry.id   AF-R9MZV6-F1
#
_cell.length_a   1.000
_cell.length_b   1.000
_cell.length_c   1.000
_cell.angle_alpha   90.00
_cell.angle_beta   90.00
_cell.angle_gamma   90.00
#
_symmetry.space_group_name_H-M   'P 1'
#
loop_
_entity.id
_entity.type
_entity.pdbx_description
1 polymer ?
#
loop_
_entity_poly.entity_id
_entity_poly.type
_entity_poly.pdbx_seq_one_letter_code
_entity_poly.pdbx_strand_id
1 'polypeptide(L)'
;MVTDIIKILFMKMEWDVFRILNHISDEEGILVLSGENAKIDEISVARFGEYLKKKYLSKGVILVNRFERNMINHIKKNTALHIRIISLSPIRLKHFYKLHCVKPFAGNIAFTYINTPKDNKLGKYLEKSELDENELVCLALFRLGHV
;
A
#
# COMPACT_ATOMS: atom_id res chain seq x y z
N MET A 1 -10.31 24.34 -12.83
CA MET A 1 -8.99 24.17 -13.50
C MET A 1 -7.84 24.69 -12.64
N VAL A 2 -7.69 26.00 -12.39
CA VAL A 2 -6.62 26.54 -11.51
C VAL A 2 -6.72 26.00 -10.09
N THR A 3 -7.94 25.94 -9.53
CA THR A 3 -8.23 25.39 -8.21
C THR A 3 -7.89 23.91 -8.07
N ASP A 4 -8.04 23.14 -9.14
CA ASP A 4 -7.78 21.70 -9.16
C ASP A 4 -6.28 21.41 -9.25
N ILE A 5 -5.55 22.21 -10.04
CA ILE A 5 -4.09 22.17 -10.11
C ILE A 5 -3.47 22.51 -8.76
N ILE A 6 -3.96 23.57 -8.10
CA ILE A 6 -3.52 23.97 -6.76
C ILE A 6 -3.75 22.82 -5.77
N LYS A 7 -4.95 22.22 -5.78
CA LYS A 7 -5.22 21.04 -4.95
C LYS A 7 -4.22 19.92 -5.21
N ILE A 8 -3.98 19.55 -6.46
CA ILE A 8 -3.03 18.49 -6.83
C ILE A 8 -1.60 18.81 -6.36
N LEU A 9 -1.19 20.09 -6.38
CA LEU A 9 0.12 20.52 -5.88
C LEU A 9 0.22 20.41 -4.35
N PHE A 10 -0.78 20.90 -3.62
CA PHE A 10 -0.86 20.73 -2.16
C PHE A 10 -0.84 19.24 -1.77
N MET A 11 -1.61 18.44 -2.49
CA MET A 11 -1.71 17.00 -2.36
C MET A 11 -0.35 16.29 -2.56
N LYS A 12 0.43 16.70 -3.57
CA LYS A 12 1.80 16.20 -3.76
C LYS A 12 2.73 16.63 -2.64
N MET A 13 2.64 17.90 -2.22
CA MET A 13 3.46 18.43 -1.14
C MET A 13 3.21 17.70 0.18
N GLU A 14 1.96 17.34 0.50
CA GLU A 14 1.64 16.55 1.69
C GLU A 14 2.31 15.17 1.69
N TRP A 15 2.37 14.51 0.54
CA TRP A 15 3.08 13.25 0.37
C TRP A 15 4.59 13.43 0.54
N ASP A 16 5.18 14.44 -0.10
CA ASP A 16 6.62 14.71 -0.02
C ASP A 16 7.04 15.09 1.39
N VAL A 17 6.28 15.95 2.09
CA VAL A 17 6.50 16.27 3.51
C VAL A 17 6.40 15.02 4.37
N PHE A 18 5.39 14.17 4.14
CA PHE A 18 5.28 12.90 4.87
C PHE A 18 6.51 12.01 4.68
N ARG A 19 6.99 11.85 3.45
CA ARG A 19 8.19 11.06 3.17
C ARG A 19 9.43 11.63 3.86
N ILE A 20 9.65 12.95 3.77
CA ILE A 20 10.78 13.62 4.41
C ILE A 20 10.74 13.41 5.92
N LEU A 21 9.61 13.67 6.57
CA LEU A 21 9.45 13.52 8.02
C LEU A 21 9.64 12.09 8.52
N ASN A 22 9.37 11.10 7.67
CA ASN A 22 9.52 9.68 8.01
C ASN A 22 10.78 9.06 7.41
N HIS A 23 11.66 9.87 6.81
CA HIS A 23 12.89 9.42 6.14
C HIS A 23 12.63 8.29 5.13
N ILE A 24 11.56 8.40 4.34
CA ILE A 24 11.21 7.42 3.30
C ILE A 24 11.91 7.84 2.01
N SER A 25 12.84 7.01 1.54
CA SER A 25 13.58 7.21 0.30
C SER A 25 12.87 6.58 -0.91
N ASP A 26 13.27 6.97 -2.12
CA ASP A 26 12.77 6.36 -3.37
C ASP A 26 13.24 4.91 -3.58
N GLU A 27 14.27 4.50 -2.83
CA GLU A 27 14.85 3.14 -2.83
C GLU A 27 14.09 2.17 -1.90
N GLU A 28 13.05 2.64 -1.22
CA GLU A 28 12.20 1.83 -0.35
C GLU A 28 10.90 1.42 -1.04
N GLY A 29 10.50 0.16 -0.86
CA GLY A 29 9.15 -0.27 -1.21
C GLY A 29 8.18 0.15 -0.11
N ILE A 30 6.97 0.58 -0.47
CA ILE A 30 5.94 0.99 0.47
C ILE A 30 4.72 0.10 0.29
N LEU A 31 4.27 -0.55 1.36
CA LEU A 31 3.01 -1.29 1.39
C LEU A 31 2.03 -0.55 2.29
N VAL A 32 0.85 -0.24 1.76
CA VAL A 32 -0.22 0.45 2.49
C VAL A 32 -1.36 -0.53 2.74
N LEU A 33 -1.54 -0.89 4.00
CA LEU A 33 -2.60 -1.79 4.45
C LEU A 33 -3.90 -1.00 4.63
N SER A 34 -4.95 -1.46 3.96
CA SER A 34 -6.23 -0.77 3.88
C SER A 34 -7.17 -1.10 5.05
N GLY A 35 -7.07 -2.30 5.62
CA GLY A 35 -8.02 -2.85 6.57
C GLY A 35 -9.35 -3.27 5.94
N GLU A 36 -9.51 -3.23 4.61
CA GLU A 36 -10.76 -3.62 3.94
C GLU A 36 -10.97 -5.14 3.89
N ASN A 37 -9.87 -5.90 3.82
CA ASN A 37 -9.88 -7.36 3.85
C ASN A 37 -8.63 -7.85 4.60
N ALA A 38 -8.84 -8.39 5.81
CA ALA A 38 -7.75 -8.82 6.68
C ALA A 38 -6.87 -9.91 6.03
N LYS A 39 -7.46 -10.84 5.28
CA LYS A 39 -6.73 -11.93 4.62
C LYS A 39 -5.81 -11.40 3.51
N ILE A 40 -6.27 -10.43 2.72
CA ILE A 40 -5.45 -9.76 1.70
C ILE A 40 -4.30 -8.98 2.36
N ASP A 41 -4.55 -8.29 3.47
CA ASP A 41 -3.51 -7.55 4.20
C ASP A 41 -2.44 -8.51 4.76
N GLU A 42 -2.85 -9.63 5.38
CA GLU A 42 -1.93 -10.65 5.89
C GLU A 42 -1.07 -11.26 4.78
N ILE A 43 -1.69 -11.67 3.67
CA ILE A 43 -0.96 -12.23 2.52
C ILE A 43 -0.01 -11.19 1.92
N SER A 44 -0.44 -9.93 1.81
CA SER A 44 0.39 -8.84 1.30
C SER A 44 1.63 -8.62 2.17
N VAL A 45 1.49 -8.65 3.50
CA VAL A 45 2.62 -8.57 4.44
C VAL A 45 3.57 -9.75 4.23
N ALA A 46 3.05 -10.98 4.17
CA ALA A 46 3.86 -12.19 3.99
C ALA A 46 4.65 -12.18 2.67
N ARG A 47 4.04 -11.71 1.58
CA ARG A 47 4.64 -11.63 0.24
C ARG A 47 5.44 -10.35 -0.01
N PHE A 48 5.46 -9.41 0.92
CA PHE A 48 6.08 -8.09 0.68
C PHE A 48 7.57 -8.19 0.36
N GLY A 49 8.28 -9.15 0.98
CA GLY A 49 9.68 -9.42 0.65
C GLY A 49 9.90 -9.83 -0.81
N GLU A 50 8.97 -10.56 -1.42
CA GLU A 50 9.04 -10.94 -2.84
C GLU A 50 8.81 -9.73 -3.75
N TYR A 51 7.88 -8.84 -3.37
CA TYR A 51 7.66 -7.57 -4.05
C TYR A 51 8.93 -6.70 -4.06
N LEU A 52 9.59 -6.57 -2.90
CA LEU A 52 10.85 -5.84 -2.77
C LEU A 52 11.94 -6.44 -3.67
N LYS A 53 12.11 -7.77 -3.64
CA LYS A 53 13.08 -8.47 -4.50
C LYS A 53 12.81 -8.24 -5.98
N LYS A 54 11.56 -8.34 -6.44
CA LYS A 54 11.18 -8.10 -7.85
C LYS A 54 11.51 -6.67 -8.30
N LYS A 55 11.45 -5.71 -7.39
CA LYS A 55 11.77 -4.30 -7.64
C LYS A 55 13.23 -3.95 -7.37
N TYR A 56 14.06 -4.93 -7.02
CA TYR A 56 15.47 -4.74 -6.64
C TYR A 56 15.66 -3.78 -5.45
N LEU A 57 14.75 -3.82 -4.48
CA LEU A 57 14.76 -2.96 -3.29
C LEU A 57 15.22 -3.76 -2.08
N SER A 58 16.10 -3.17 -1.26
CA SER A 58 16.64 -3.83 -0.06
C SER A 58 15.93 -3.42 1.23
N LYS A 59 15.02 -2.44 1.17
CA LYS A 59 14.32 -1.87 2.33
C LYS A 59 12.83 -1.69 2.03
N GLY A 60 12.01 -1.83 3.06
CA GLY A 60 10.56 -1.69 2.96
C GLY A 60 9.95 -0.86 4.08
N VAL A 61 8.81 -0.24 3.79
CA VAL A 61 8.00 0.49 4.75
C VAL A 61 6.56 -0.01 4.66
N ILE A 62 5.98 -0.41 5.78
CA ILE A 62 4.57 -0.77 5.87
C ILE A 62 3.81 0.36 6.58
N LEU A 63 2.86 0.95 5.88
CA LEU A 63 1.89 1.90 6.43
C LEU A 63 0.66 1.13 6.87
N VAL A 64 0.35 1.18 8.17
CA VAL A 64 -0.74 0.41 8.78
C VAL A 64 -1.62 1.31 9.65
N ASN A 65 -2.88 0.93 9.80
CA ASN A 65 -3.78 1.63 10.70
C ASN A 65 -3.30 1.48 12.15
N ARG A 66 -3.11 2.60 12.85
CA ARG A 66 -2.66 2.63 14.25
C ARG A 66 -3.54 1.85 15.23
N PHE A 67 -4.80 1.59 14.86
CA PHE A 67 -5.72 0.81 15.69
C PHE A 67 -5.59 -0.71 15.48
N GLU A 68 -4.92 -1.16 14.41
CA GLU A 68 -4.74 -2.58 14.09
C GLU A 68 -3.52 -3.18 14.80
N ARG A 69 -3.56 -3.19 16.14
CA ARG A 69 -2.46 -3.69 16.97
C ARG A 69 -2.09 -5.14 16.65
N ASN A 70 -3.08 -5.97 16.31
CA ASN A 70 -2.86 -7.36 15.94
C ASN A 70 -2.02 -7.49 14.67
N MET A 71 -2.35 -6.70 13.64
CA MET A 71 -1.58 -6.65 12.39
C MET A 71 -0.16 -6.12 12.63
N ILE A 72 -0.02 -5.06 13.42
CA ILE A 72 1.30 -4.52 13.80
C ILE A 72 2.16 -5.60 14.48
N ASN A 73 1.58 -6.35 15.41
CA ASN A 73 2.28 -7.43 16.10
C ASN A 73 2.59 -8.60 15.17
N HIS A 74 1.69 -8.93 14.26
CA HIS A 74 1.90 -9.95 13.23
C HIS A 74 3.08 -9.59 12.33
N ILE A 75 3.10 -8.37 11.80
CA ILE A 75 4.19 -7.85 10.97
C ILE A 75 5.51 -7.97 11.74
N LYS A 76 5.60 -7.43 12.96
CA LYS A 76 6.83 -7.46 13.77
C LYS A 76 7.39 -8.87 14.01
N LYS A 77 6.53 -9.89 14.02
CA LYS A 77 6.94 -11.29 14.21
C LYS A 77 7.36 -11.99 12.92
N ASN A 78 6.78 -11.58 11.78
CA ASN A 78 6.87 -12.32 10.52
C ASN A 78 7.70 -11.62 9.44
N THR A 79 8.03 -10.33 9.57
CA THR A 79 8.87 -9.65 8.58
C THR A 79 10.36 -9.72 8.92
N ALA A 80 11.14 -10.29 7.99
CA ALA A 80 12.59 -10.29 8.04
C ALA A 80 13.19 -8.88 7.86
N LEU A 81 14.44 -8.74 8.29
CA LEU A 81 15.22 -7.50 8.47
C LEU A 81 15.04 -6.45 7.35
N HIS A 82 14.94 -5.18 7.80
CA HIS A 82 14.79 -3.93 7.02
C HIS A 82 13.38 -3.52 6.58
N ILE A 83 12.34 -4.00 7.26
CA ILE A 83 10.98 -3.45 7.12
C ILE A 83 10.66 -2.54 8.30
N ARG A 84 10.37 -1.26 8.03
CA ARG A 84 9.88 -0.29 9.01
C ARG A 84 8.36 -0.25 9.02
N ILE A 85 7.77 -0.09 10.19
CA ILE A 85 6.31 0.04 10.35
C ILE A 85 5.99 1.48 10.74
N ILE A 86 5.08 2.11 10.02
CA ILE A 86 4.58 3.45 10.35
C ILE A 86 3.07 3.37 10.52
N SER A 87 2.64 3.66 11.75
CA SER A 87 1.23 3.65 12.12
C SER A 87 0.59 5.00 11.81
N LEU A 88 -0.47 5.01 11.01
CA LEU A 88 -1.21 6.21 10.63
C LEU A 88 -2.68 6.12 11.03
N SER A 89 -3.39 7.24 11.00
CA SER A 89 -4.84 7.23 11.15
C SER A 89 -5.50 6.61 9.90
N PRO A 90 -6.65 5.93 10.04
CA PRO A 90 -7.39 5.39 8.89
C PRO A 90 -7.71 6.47 7.84
N ILE A 91 -8.05 7.67 8.33
CA ILE A 91 -8.35 8.85 7.50
C ILE A 91 -7.13 9.20 6.64
N ARG A 92 -5.91 9.20 7.22
CA ARG A 92 -4.69 9.55 6.51
C ARG A 92 -4.27 8.49 5.49
N LEU A 93 -4.43 7.20 5.80
CA LEU A 93 -4.20 6.11 4.84
C LEU A 93 -5.13 6.24 3.63
N LYS A 94 -6.43 6.41 3.89
CA LYS A 94 -7.44 6.60 2.83
C LYS A 94 -7.19 7.87 2.03
N HIS A 95 -6.71 8.93 2.67
CA HIS A 95 -6.30 10.17 2.00
C HIS A 95 -5.16 9.90 1.02
N PHE A 96 -4.06 9.27 1.46
CA PHE A 96 -2.93 8.92 0.58
C PHE A 96 -3.32 8.01 -0.58
N TYR A 97 -4.24 7.08 -0.36
CA TYR A 97 -4.74 6.26 -1.45
C TYR A 97 -5.57 7.05 -2.47
N LYS A 98 -6.52 7.89 -2.01
CA LYS A 98 -7.29 8.78 -2.90
C LYS A 98 -6.37 9.71 -3.70
N LEU A 99 -5.35 10.25 -3.04
CA LEU A 99 -4.31 11.06 -3.67
C LEU A 99 -3.63 10.30 -4.81
N HIS A 100 -3.19 9.08 -4.53
CA HIS A 100 -2.54 8.22 -5.52
C HIS A 100 -3.44 7.90 -6.72
N CYS A 101 -4.75 7.69 -6.51
CA CYS A 101 -5.71 7.46 -7.59
C CYS A 101 -5.85 8.66 -8.53
N VAL A 102 -5.77 9.89 -8.01
CA VAL A 102 -5.87 11.12 -8.82
C VAL A 102 -4.55 11.41 -9.53
N LYS A 103 -3.43 11.23 -8.83
CA LYS A 103 -2.09 11.41 -9.37
C LYS A 103 -1.16 10.35 -8.76
N PRO A 104 -0.75 9.35 -9.54
CA PRO A 104 0.14 8.32 -9.04
C PRO A 104 1.42 8.93 -8.47
N PHE A 105 1.73 8.55 -7.23
CA PHE A 105 3.00 8.90 -6.62
C PHE A 105 4.13 8.22 -7.38
N ALA A 106 5.26 8.92 -7.53
CA ALA A 106 6.49 8.27 -7.93
C ALA A 106 6.94 7.32 -6.81
N GLY A 107 7.46 6.15 -7.17
CA GLY A 107 8.02 5.18 -6.23
C GLY A 107 7.36 3.80 -6.28
N ASN A 108 7.86 2.91 -5.43
CA ASN A 108 7.48 1.50 -5.37
C ASN A 108 6.40 1.29 -4.31
N ILE A 109 5.18 1.74 -4.59
CA ILE A 109 4.06 1.71 -3.64
C ILE A 109 3.02 0.68 -4.07
N ALA A 110 2.55 -0.12 -3.11
CA ALA A 110 1.41 -1.02 -3.26
C ALA A 110 0.33 -0.70 -2.21
N PHE A 111 -0.93 -0.76 -2.62
CA PHE A 111 -2.09 -0.51 -1.77
C PHE A 111 -2.99 -1.73 -1.76
N THR A 112 -3.50 -2.14 -0.60
CA THR A 112 -4.37 -3.32 -0.48
C THR A 112 -5.88 -2.98 -0.52
N TYR A 113 -6.24 -1.79 -0.98
CA TYR A 113 -7.63 -1.40 -1.17
C TYR A 113 -8.28 -2.22 -2.29
N ILE A 114 -9.42 -2.84 -2.00
CA ILE A 114 -10.17 -3.66 -2.96
C ILE A 114 -11.56 -3.11 -3.28
N ASN A 115 -12.14 -2.33 -2.37
CA ASN A 115 -13.48 -1.77 -2.43
C ASN A 115 -13.49 -0.24 -2.50
N THR A 116 -12.39 0.40 -2.11
CA THR A 116 -12.17 1.84 -2.31
C THR A 116 -11.25 2.07 -3.52
N PRO A 117 -11.44 3.17 -4.29
CA PRO A 117 -12.66 3.95 -4.37
C PRO A 117 -13.85 3.09 -4.84
N LYS A 118 -15.08 3.60 -4.80
CA LYS A 118 -16.32 2.80 -5.05
C LYS A 118 -16.34 2.08 -6.41
N ASP A 119 -15.58 2.60 -7.36
CA ASP A 119 -15.37 2.09 -8.71
C ASP A 119 -14.21 1.07 -8.82
N ASN A 120 -13.48 0.81 -7.73
CA ASN A 120 -12.50 -0.27 -7.66
C ASN A 120 -13.20 -1.61 -7.91
N LYS A 121 -12.70 -2.35 -8.90
CA LYS A 121 -13.29 -3.61 -9.36
C LYS A 121 -12.65 -4.81 -8.68
N LEU A 122 -11.56 -4.66 -7.93
CA LEU A 122 -10.82 -5.79 -7.33
C LEU A 122 -11.71 -6.62 -6.39
N GLY A 123 -12.48 -5.98 -5.51
CA GLY A 123 -13.43 -6.69 -4.65
C GLY A 123 -14.50 -7.45 -5.44
N LYS A 124 -15.00 -6.85 -6.54
CA LYS A 124 -15.98 -7.51 -7.42
C LYS A 124 -15.36 -8.69 -8.17
N TYR A 125 -14.08 -8.62 -8.54
CA TYR A 125 -13.39 -9.76 -9.13
C TYR A 125 -13.22 -10.87 -8.10
N LEU A 126 -12.85 -10.56 -6.86
CA LEU A 126 -12.78 -11.56 -5.79
C LEU A 126 -14.14 -12.27 -5.57
N GLU A 127 -15.25 -11.53 -5.65
CA GLU A 127 -16.60 -12.11 -5.48
C GLU A 127 -17.09 -12.93 -6.68
N LYS A 128 -16.63 -12.60 -7.89
CA LYS A 128 -17.21 -13.13 -9.15
C LYS A 128 -16.29 -14.06 -9.94
N SER A 129 -14.99 -14.04 -9.66
CA SER A 129 -14.01 -14.87 -10.36
C SER A 129 -13.56 -16.03 -9.48
N GLU A 130 -12.93 -17.03 -10.08
CA GLU A 130 -12.29 -18.15 -9.37
C GLU A 130 -10.97 -17.74 -8.69
N LEU A 131 -10.57 -16.46 -8.74
CA LEU A 131 -9.31 -15.99 -8.16
C LEU A 131 -9.38 -15.93 -6.64
N ASP A 132 -8.42 -16.56 -5.97
CA ASP A 132 -8.28 -16.46 -4.52
C ASP A 132 -7.56 -15.17 -4.07
N GLU A 133 -7.58 -14.87 -2.75
CA GLU A 133 -6.95 -13.66 -2.22
C GLU A 133 -5.42 -13.63 -2.46
N ASN A 134 -4.76 -14.78 -2.53
CA ASN A 134 -3.33 -14.86 -2.78
C ASN A 134 -3.00 -14.57 -4.25
N GLU A 135 -3.78 -15.08 -5.19
CA GLU A 135 -3.69 -14.76 -6.60
C GLU A 135 -3.95 -13.28 -6.86
N LEU A 136 -4.93 -12.69 -6.17
CA LEU A 136 -5.19 -11.24 -6.26
C LEU A 136 -3.98 -10.42 -5.78
N VAL A 137 -3.40 -10.76 -4.63
CA VAL A 137 -2.19 -10.07 -4.12
C VAL A 137 -1.03 -10.23 -5.11
N CYS A 138 -0.77 -11.44 -5.57
CA CYS A 138 0.35 -11.71 -6.46
C CYS A 138 0.16 -11.03 -7.82
N LEU A 139 -0.98 -11.20 -8.47
CA LEU A 139 -1.19 -10.73 -9.84
C LEU A 139 -1.58 -9.25 -9.90
N ALA A 140 -2.52 -8.82 -9.07
CA ALA A 140 -3.10 -7.48 -9.16
C ALA A 140 -2.30 -6.43 -8.37
N LEU A 141 -1.90 -6.75 -7.14
CA LEU A 141 -1.28 -5.78 -6.23
C LEU A 141 0.23 -5.68 -6.45
N PHE A 142 0.92 -6.82 -6.40
CA PHE A 142 2.38 -6.85 -6.50
C PHE A 142 2.87 -7.10 -7.93
N ARG A 143 1.96 -7.48 -8.83
CA ARG A 143 2.27 -7.87 -10.22
C ARG A 143 3.41 -8.88 -10.27
N LEU A 144 3.44 -9.84 -9.37
CA LEU A 144 4.39 -10.95 -9.25
C LEU A 144 4.22 -12.00 -10.35
N GLY A 145 3.18 -11.92 -11.20
CA GLY A 145 3.02 -12.75 -12.38
C GLY A 145 4.24 -12.72 -13.32
N HIS A 146 4.55 -13.90 -13.88
CA HIS A 146 5.61 -14.16 -14.86
C HIS A 146 5.58 -13.16 -16.03
N VAL A 147 6.77 -12.69 -16.42
CA VAL A 147 7.05 -12.27 -17.80
C VAL A 147 7.12 -13.54 -18.65
#